data_AF-A0A522J695-F1
#
_entry.id   AF-A0A522J695-F1
#
_cell.length_a   1.000
_cell.length_b   1.000
_cell.length_c   1.000
_cell.angle_alpha   90.00
_cell.angle_beta   90.00
_cell.angle_gamma   90.00
#
_symmetry.space_group_name_H-M   'P 1'
#
loop_
_entity.id
_entity.type
_entity.pdbx_description
1 polymer ?
#
loop_
_entity_poly.entity_id
_entity_poly.type
_entity_poly.pdbx_seq_one_letter_code
_entity_poly.pdbx_strand_id
1 'polypeptide(L)' 'MTPKPKWKPTATSPCIGVCTMGSDGLCLGCRRTLPEIAQWSGMADDARRRWIHDVQPTRPPGPFATWLIE' A
#
# COMPACT_ATOMS: atom_id res chain seq x y z
N MET A 1 -21.76 6.59 -4.93
CA MET A 1 -20.78 7.54 -5.51
C MET A 1 -19.43 7.29 -4.83
N THR A 2 -18.67 6.31 -5.33
CA THR A 2 -17.27 6.15 -4.95
C THR A 2 -16.53 5.93 -6.26
N PRO A 3 -15.69 6.87 -6.72
CA PRO A 3 -14.97 6.68 -7.96
C PRO A 3 -14.05 5.47 -7.79
N LYS A 4 -14.17 4.47 -8.68
CA LYS A 4 -13.18 3.37 -8.78
C LYS A 4 -11.80 4.03 -9.00
N PRO A 5 -10.85 3.92 -8.07
CA PRO A 5 -9.53 4.48 -8.27
C PRO A 5 -8.87 3.72 -9.42
N LYS A 6 -8.58 4.42 -10.53
CA LYS A 6 -7.95 3.85 -11.73
C LYS A 6 -6.44 3.59 -11.53
N TRP A 7 -5.97 3.43 -10.30
CA TRP A 7 -4.54 3.32 -10.05
C TRP A 7 -4.12 1.86 -9.90
N LYS A 8 -3.33 1.41 -10.87
CA LYS A 8 -2.60 0.14 -10.79
C LYS A 8 -1.38 0.34 -9.88
N PRO A 9 -1.12 -0.54 -8.90
CA PRO A 9 0.15 -0.57 -8.19
C PRO A 9 1.28 -0.56 -9.22
N THR A 10 2.14 0.45 -9.17
CA THR A 10 3.36 0.44 -10.00
C THR A 10 4.44 -0.32 -9.23
N ALA A 11 5.47 -0.81 -9.93
CA ALA A 11 6.65 -1.38 -9.27
C ALA A 11 7.32 -0.41 -8.26
N THR A 12 6.95 0.88 -8.29
CA THR A 12 7.48 1.95 -7.45
C THR A 12 6.60 2.26 -6.23
N SER A 13 5.34 1.80 -6.19
CA SER A 13 4.46 1.99 -5.02
C SER A 13 3.27 1.01 -5.01
N PRO A 14 3.00 0.36 -3.87
CA PRO A 14 1.86 -0.55 -3.71
C PRO A 14 0.52 0.16 -3.41
N CYS A 15 0.49 1.48 -3.51
CA CYS A 15 -0.72 2.22 -3.16
C CYS A 15 -1.78 2.11 -4.26
N ILE A 16 -3.02 1.88 -3.85
CA ILE A 16 -4.19 1.72 -4.73
C ILE A 16 -5.13 2.93 -4.68
N GLY A 17 -4.69 4.04 -4.05
CA GLY A 17 -5.50 5.24 -3.88
C GLY A 17 -6.53 5.18 -2.76
N VAL A 18 -6.47 4.15 -1.91
CA VAL A 18 -7.27 4.05 -0.67
C VAL A 18 -6.39 4.43 0.52
N CYS A 19 -6.80 5.45 1.26
CA CYS A 19 -6.09 5.93 2.46
C CYS A 19 -7.01 5.86 3.68
N THR A 20 -7.20 4.63 4.17
CA THR A 20 -7.97 4.36 5.39
C THR A 20 -7.14 3.46 6.28
N MET A 21 -6.99 3.81 7.56
CA MET A 21 -6.24 3.01 8.52
C MET A 21 -7.15 1.94 9.13
N GLY A 22 -6.67 0.70 9.17
CA GLY A 22 -7.28 -0.38 9.93
C GLY A 22 -7.00 -0.26 11.42
N SER A 23 -7.75 -1.01 12.22
CA SER A 23 -7.53 -1.14 13.66
C SER A 23 -6.18 -1.80 13.99
N ASP A 24 -5.60 -2.53 13.04
CA ASP A 24 -4.25 -3.11 13.10
C ASP A 24 -3.12 -2.09 12.85
N GLY A 25 -3.46 -0.81 12.66
CA GLY A 25 -2.48 0.25 12.42
C GLY A 25 -1.90 0.25 11.00
N LEU A 26 -2.48 -0.52 10.09
CA LEU A 26 -2.06 -0.61 8.69
C LEU A 26 -3.10 0.00 7.75
N CYS A 27 -2.65 0.67 6.70
CA CYS A 27 -3.53 1.17 5.65
C CYS A 27 -4.23 0.00 4.96
N LEU A 28 -5.56 0.04 4.88
CA LEU A 28 -6.37 -1.02 4.29
C LEU A 28 -6.07 -1.26 2.80
N GLY A 29 -5.58 -0.23 2.09
CA GLY A 29 -5.17 -0.33 0.69
C GLY A 29 -3.74 -0.83 0.50
N CYS A 30 -2.76 -0.07 1.00
CA CYS A 30 -1.34 -0.33 0.71
C CYS A 30 -0.56 -1.07 1.80
N ARG A 31 -1.22 -1.39 2.93
CA ARG A 31 -0.67 -2.14 4.08
C ARG A 31 0.60 -1.53 4.72
N ARG A 32 0.84 -0.24 4.47
CA ARG A 32 1.81 0.59 5.20
C ARG A 32 1.19 1.18 6.46
N THR A 33 2.01 1.36 7.48
CA THR A 33 1.73 2.16 8.67
C THR A 33 1.71 3.65 8.32
N LEU A 34 1.14 4.48 9.21
CA LEU A 34 1.12 5.94 9.00
C LEU A 34 2.53 6.55 8.90
N PRO A 35 3.54 6.15 9.71
CA PRO A 35 4.91 6.62 9.56
C PRO A 35 5.57 6.21 8.24
N GLU A 36 5.31 4.99 7.75
CA GLU A 36 5.79 4.52 6.44
C GLU A 36 5.16 5.31 5.28
N ILE A 37 3.90 5.76 5.45
CA ILE A 37 3.23 6.63 4.47
C ILE A 37 3.85 8.01 4.44
N ALA A 38 4.05 8.63 5.61
CA ALA A 38 4.60 9.99 5.73
C ALA A 38 6.01 10.12 5.16
N GLN A 39 6.84 9.08 5.30
CA GLN A 39 8.23 9.11 4.84
C GLN A 39 8.40 8.71 3.37
N TRP A 40 7.37 8.12 2.75
CA TRP A 40 7.51 7.44 1.46
C TRP A 40 8.06 8.30 0.34
N SER A 41 7.61 9.55 0.23
CA SER A 41 8.08 10.49 -0.80
C SER A 41 9.54 10.91 -0.63
N GLY A 42 10.06 10.83 0.60
CA GLY A 42 11.46 11.13 0.92
C GLY A 42 12.37 9.90 0.90
N MET A 43 11.84 8.69 0.73
CA MET A 43 12.65 7.47 0.68
C MET A 43 13.41 7.37 -0.65
N ALA A 44 14.69 6.99 -0.56
CA ALA A 44 15.49 6.60 -1.71
C ALA A 44 14.86 5.41 -2.47
N ASP A 45 15.13 5.31 -3.77
CA ASP A 45 14.54 4.27 -4.63
C ASP A 45 14.93 2.84 -4.19
N ASP A 46 16.15 2.64 -3.67
CA ASP A 46 16.60 1.36 -3.16
C ASP A 46 15.84 0.96 -1.89
N ALA A 47 15.61 1.93 -0.99
CA ALA A 47 14.85 1.71 0.24
C ALA A 47 13.38 1.38 -0.08
N ARG A 48 12.78 2.07 -1.06
CA ARG A 48 11.42 1.74 -1.56
C ARG A 48 11.38 0.35 -2.17
N ARG A 49 12.36 -0.04 -2.99
CA ARG A 49 12.46 -1.39 -3.54
C ARG A 49 12.58 -2.45 -2.46
N ARG A 50 13.49 -2.28 -1.50
CA ARG A 50 13.62 -3.20 -0.35
C ARG A 50 12.31 -3.33 0.39
N TRP A 51 11.64 -2.21 0.69
CA TRP A 51 10.35 -2.27 1.37
C TRP A 51 9.33 -3.08 0.56
N ILE A 52 9.25 -2.86 -0.76
CA ILE A 52 8.32 -3.59 -1.64
C ILE A 52 8.64 -5.08 -1.72
N HIS A 53 9.92 -5.46 -1.77
CA HIS A 53 10.33 -6.86 -1.95
C HIS A 53 10.44 -7.65 -0.65
N ASP A 54 10.83 -7.01 0.44
CA ASP A 54 11.20 -7.71 1.68
C ASP A 54 10.15 -7.51 2.78
N VAL A 55 9.50 -6.33 2.83
CA VAL A 55 8.56 -5.99 3.91
C VAL A 55 7.11 -6.20 3.49
N GLN A 56 6.73 -5.77 2.29
CA GLN A 56 5.36 -5.88 1.81
C GLN A 56 4.82 -7.32 1.79
N PRO A 57 5.57 -8.34 1.32
CA PRO A 57 5.04 -9.71 1.26
C PRO A 57 4.77 -10.32 2.64
N THR A 58 5.35 -9.76 3.71
CA THR A 58 5.11 -10.24 5.08
C THR A 58 3.87 -9.60 5.71
N ARG A 59 3.20 -8.67 5.02
CA ARG A 59 1.99 -8.03 5.53
C ARG A 59 0.76 -8.83 5.09
N PRO A 60 -0.27 -8.97 5.95
CA PRO A 60 -1.51 -9.61 5.53
C PRO A 60 -2.10 -8.86 4.34
N PRO A 61 -2.78 -9.53 3.40
CA PRO A 61 -3.52 -8.83 2.37
C PRO A 61 -4.60 -7.94 2.99
N GLY A 62 -4.81 -6.75 2.41
CA GLY A 62 -5.88 -5.86 2.85
C GLY A 62 -7.26 -6.41 2.49
N PRO A 63 -8.33 -5.90 3.12
CA PRO A 63 -9.71 -6.31 2.80
C PRO A 63 -10.10 -5.98 1.36
N PHE A 64 -9.32 -5.15 0.66
CA PHE A 64 -9.52 -4.81 -0.75
C PHE A 64 -8.83 -5.80 -1.71
N ALA A 65 -7.98 -6.71 -1.25
CA ALA A 65 -7.28 -7.66 -2.12
C ALA A 65 -8.23 -8.68 -2.78
N THR A 66 -9.38 -8.95 -2.16
CA THR A 66 -10.43 -9.81 -2.72
C THR A 66 -11.16 -9.18 -3.92
N TRP A 67 -11.04 -7.86 -4.10
CA TRP A 67 -11.66 -7.11 -5.21
C TRP A 67 -10.78 -7.04 -6.47
N LEU A 68 -9.59 -7.66 -6.43
CA LEU A 68 -8.63 -7.72 -7.55
C LEU A 68 -8.70 -9.03 -8.34
N ILE A 69 -9.63 -9.93 -7.99
CA ILE A 69 -9.76 -11.28 -8.61
C ILE A 69 -11.00 -11.36 -9.53
N GLU A 70 -11.83 -10.31 -9.62
CA GLU A 70 -12.94 -10.20 -10.59
C GLU A 70 -12.79 -9.00 -11.53
#